data_AF-A0A1S3J4R0-F1
#
_entry.id   AF-A0A1S3J4R0-F1
#
_cell.length_a   1.000
_cell.length_b   1.000
_cell.length_c   1.000
_cell.angle_alpha   90.00
_cell.angle_beta   90.00
_cell.angle_gamma   90.00
#
_symmetry.space_group_name_H-M   'P 1'
#
loop_
_entity.id
_entity.type
_entity.pdbx_description
1 polymer ?
#
loop_
_entity_poly.entity_id
_entity_poly.type
_entity_poly.pdbx_seq_one_letter_code
_entity_poly.pdbx_strand_id
1 'polypeptide(L)'
;MRSYVEGFGQLGFEFWWGLDNMYQLTNPKKNSRKYELRVDLKDFNGHSGFGVFTDFSISSASDGYKLYLGGLKEGNIGDSFIGSRNMTFSTRDRDHNKMATKHHGGWWYSNDSRSNLNGNGMRHGPYYSIVPDGVYWKSFRGVYYSLEATKMAVRPMHMPKTTSSTKRTTKSTTTSTTKSTTTSTTKTTTKTTTTTPKSTSTTHKMPTTTRKHDDSGAHGFLPFDY
;
A
#
# COMPACT_ATOMS: atom_id res chain seq x y z
N MET A 1 -1.13 20.85 2.54
CA MET A 1 -0.88 20.12 3.79
C MET A 1 -2.07 20.20 4.73
N ARG A 2 -2.54 21.42 5.07
CA ARG A 2 -3.64 21.63 6.05
C ARG A 2 -4.85 20.70 5.87
N SER A 3 -5.43 20.63 4.67
CA SER A 3 -6.58 19.76 4.40
C SER A 3 -6.26 18.27 4.63
N TYR A 4 -5.07 17.79 4.23
CA TYR A 4 -4.66 16.41 4.52
C TYR A 4 -4.45 16.13 6.01
N VAL A 5 -4.12 17.16 6.80
CA VAL A 5 -4.01 17.03 8.26
C VAL A 5 -5.38 16.92 8.90
N GLU A 6 -6.28 17.85 8.58
CA GLU A 6 -7.63 17.96 9.15
C GLU A 6 -8.58 16.85 8.64
N GLY A 7 -8.34 16.36 7.42
CA GLY A 7 -9.28 15.53 6.68
C GLY A 7 -10.19 16.35 5.77
N PHE A 8 -10.74 15.71 4.75
CA PHE A 8 -11.67 16.33 3.80
C PHE A 8 -12.53 15.28 3.10
N GLY A 9 -13.58 15.73 2.41
CA GLY A 9 -14.57 14.86 1.76
C GLY A 9 -15.69 14.42 2.70
N GLN A 10 -16.49 13.46 2.26
CA GLN A 10 -17.70 13.03 2.97
C GLN A 10 -17.72 11.52 3.19
N LEU A 11 -18.06 11.10 4.41
CA LEU A 11 -18.29 9.69 4.73
C LEU A 11 -19.40 9.11 3.84
N GLY A 12 -19.15 7.92 3.30
CA GLY A 12 -20.02 7.28 2.29
C GLY A 12 -19.68 7.64 0.84
N PHE A 13 -18.79 8.61 0.63
CA PHE A 13 -18.25 9.00 -0.66
C PHE A 13 -16.70 8.99 -0.60
N GLU A 14 -16.09 9.82 -1.42
CA GLU A 14 -14.66 10.11 -1.41
C GLU A 14 -14.29 11.00 -0.22
N PHE A 15 -13.32 10.54 0.56
CA PHE A 15 -12.82 11.29 1.71
C PHE A 15 -11.43 10.85 2.14
N TRP A 16 -10.72 11.77 2.79
CA TRP A 16 -9.47 11.52 3.50
C TRP A 16 -9.70 11.77 4.98
N TRP A 17 -9.42 10.78 5.83
CA TRP A 17 -9.75 10.85 7.26
C TRP A 17 -8.93 11.85 8.06
N GLY A 18 -7.79 12.30 7.53
CA GLY A 18 -6.90 13.25 8.21
C GLY A 18 -5.70 12.59 8.87
N LEU A 19 -4.52 13.16 8.64
CA LEU A 19 -3.26 12.66 9.20
C LEU A 19 -3.23 12.77 10.73
N ASP A 20 -3.85 13.79 11.32
CA ASP A 20 -3.88 13.90 12.79
C ASP A 20 -4.71 12.77 13.42
N ASN A 21 -5.80 12.37 12.78
CA ASN A 21 -6.62 11.26 13.23
C ASN A 21 -5.86 9.92 13.10
N MET A 22 -5.19 9.70 11.97
CA MET A 22 -4.31 8.54 11.75
C MET A 22 -3.18 8.44 12.78
N TYR A 23 -2.51 9.56 13.04
CA TYR A 23 -1.43 9.62 14.04
C TYR A 23 -1.98 9.29 15.42
N GLN A 24 -3.07 9.94 15.85
CA GLN A 24 -3.64 9.69 17.17
C GLN A 24 -4.06 8.24 17.38
N LEU A 25 -4.64 7.60 16.36
CA LEU A 25 -5.05 6.19 16.41
C LEU A 25 -3.86 5.23 16.55
N THR A 26 -2.79 5.48 15.80
CA THR A 26 -1.67 4.54 15.61
C THR A 26 -0.42 4.87 16.44
N ASN A 27 -0.45 5.95 17.24
CA ASN A 27 0.71 6.41 18.00
C ASN A 27 1.12 5.38 19.08
N PRO A 28 2.31 4.75 18.96
CA PRO A 28 2.75 3.72 19.88
C PRO A 28 3.00 4.24 21.31
N LYS A 29 3.21 5.56 21.48
CA LYS A 29 3.36 6.18 22.80
C LYS A 29 2.03 6.31 23.55
N LYS A 30 0.91 6.31 22.82
CA LYS A 30 -0.45 6.43 23.39
C LYS A 30 -1.18 5.08 23.41
N ASN A 31 -0.76 4.13 22.58
CA ASN A 31 -1.45 2.87 22.39
C ASN A 31 -0.45 1.74 22.13
N SER A 32 -0.47 0.68 22.94
CA SER A 32 0.37 -0.51 22.72
C SER A 32 -0.13 -1.44 21.62
N ARG A 33 -1.35 -1.19 21.11
CA ARG A 33 -1.97 -1.95 20.03
C ARG A 33 -1.30 -1.62 18.70
N LYS A 34 -0.97 -2.67 17.96
CA LYS A 34 -0.54 -2.59 16.57
C LYS A 34 -1.74 -2.57 15.64
N TYR A 35 -1.58 -1.96 14.47
CA TYR A 35 -2.63 -1.84 13.47
C TYR A 35 -2.18 -2.44 12.15
N GLU A 36 -3.12 -2.97 11.40
CA GLU A 36 -2.94 -3.35 10.01
C GLU A 36 -3.75 -2.44 9.10
N LEU A 37 -3.23 -2.25 7.90
CA LEU A 37 -3.82 -1.44 6.83
C LEU A 37 -4.28 -2.37 5.72
N ARG A 38 -5.57 -2.35 5.39
CA ARG A 38 -6.10 -2.95 4.18
C ARG A 38 -6.23 -1.91 3.08
N VAL A 39 -5.93 -2.34 1.86
CA VAL A 39 -6.17 -1.62 0.62
C VAL A 39 -7.07 -2.48 -0.25
N ASP A 40 -8.24 -1.97 -0.65
CA ASP A 40 -9.10 -2.56 -1.67
C ASP A 40 -9.02 -1.71 -2.95
N LEU A 41 -8.92 -2.37 -4.11
CA LEU A 41 -8.75 -1.75 -5.42
C LEU A 41 -9.77 -2.33 -6.41
N LYS A 42 -10.29 -1.48 -7.30
CA LYS A 42 -11.15 -1.88 -8.41
C LYS A 42 -10.73 -1.18 -9.70
N ASP A 43 -10.71 -1.90 -10.80
CA ASP A 43 -10.50 -1.35 -12.15
C ASP A 43 -11.81 -1.18 -12.93
N PHE A 44 -11.76 -0.41 -14.02
CA PHE A 44 -12.93 -0.11 -14.85
C PHE A 44 -13.47 -1.32 -15.63
N ASN A 45 -12.79 -2.46 -15.59
CA ASN A 45 -13.23 -3.71 -16.21
C ASN A 45 -13.87 -4.66 -15.17
N GLY A 46 -14.10 -4.19 -13.94
CA GLY A 46 -14.73 -4.94 -12.87
C GLY A 46 -13.78 -5.86 -12.10
N HIS A 47 -12.48 -5.88 -12.40
CA HIS A 47 -11.55 -6.64 -11.60
C HIS A 47 -11.28 -5.93 -10.29
N SER A 48 -11.32 -6.70 -9.21
CA SER A 48 -11.03 -6.21 -7.86
C SER A 48 -9.87 -6.98 -7.25
N GLY A 49 -9.15 -6.34 -6.35
CA GLY A 49 -8.10 -6.96 -5.55
C GLY A 49 -7.98 -6.28 -4.21
N PHE A 50 -7.37 -6.97 -3.26
CA PHE A 50 -7.06 -6.39 -1.96
C PHE A 50 -5.66 -6.77 -1.49
N GLY A 51 -5.16 -6.04 -0.50
CA GLY A 51 -3.93 -6.35 0.22
C GLY A 51 -4.00 -5.84 1.65
N VAL A 52 -3.52 -6.64 2.60
CA VAL A 52 -3.42 -6.26 4.02
C VAL A 52 -1.96 -6.21 4.43
N PHE A 53 -1.57 -5.11 5.05
CA PHE A 53 -0.21 -4.79 5.45
C PHE A 53 -0.12 -4.68 6.97
N THR A 54 0.93 -5.24 7.56
CA THR A 54 1.11 -5.23 9.02
C THR A 54 1.71 -3.92 9.51
N ASP A 55 1.70 -3.71 10.83
CA ASP A 55 2.46 -2.66 11.53
C ASP A 55 2.26 -1.24 10.97
N PHE A 56 1.04 -0.91 10.56
CA PHE A 56 0.70 0.43 10.08
C PHE A 56 0.73 1.44 11.24
N SER A 57 1.53 2.48 11.06
CA SER A 57 1.47 3.70 11.88
C SER A 57 2.08 4.88 11.12
N ILE A 58 1.81 6.09 11.58
CA ILE A 58 2.49 7.29 11.09
C ILE A 58 3.14 8.07 12.21
N SER A 59 4.19 8.84 11.91
CA SER A 59 4.84 9.71 12.88
C SER A 59 4.05 11.00 13.15
N SER A 60 4.53 11.80 14.10
CA SER A 60 3.94 13.08 14.46
C SER A 60 4.05 14.13 13.33
N ALA A 61 3.33 15.25 13.49
CA ALA A 61 3.42 16.40 12.59
C ALA A 61 4.85 16.96 12.47
N SER A 62 5.59 17.04 13.59
CA SER A 62 6.98 17.51 13.62
C SER A 62 7.93 16.56 12.88
N ASP A 63 7.59 15.27 12.86
CA ASP A 63 8.34 14.24 12.12
C ASP A 63 7.81 14.03 10.69
N GLY A 64 6.91 14.91 10.22
CA GLY A 64 6.40 14.93 8.85
C GLY A 64 5.42 13.81 8.50
N TYR A 65 4.70 13.24 9.47
CA TYR A 65 3.75 12.15 9.26
C TYR A 65 4.33 10.97 8.47
N LYS A 66 5.56 10.58 8.79
CA LYS A 66 6.30 9.49 8.17
C LYS A 66 5.54 8.18 8.26
N LEU A 67 5.45 7.44 7.15
CA LEU A 67 4.79 6.14 7.11
C LEU A 67 5.70 5.03 7.66
N TYR A 68 5.23 4.33 8.68
CA TYR A 68 5.74 3.03 9.08
C TYR A 68 4.74 1.97 8.67
N LEU A 69 5.20 0.99 7.89
CA LEU A 69 4.36 -0.08 7.38
C LEU A 69 5.17 -1.35 7.20
N GLY A 70 4.69 -2.44 7.77
CA GLY A 70 5.21 -3.79 7.57
C GLY A 70 4.91 -4.33 6.16
N GLY A 71 5.22 -5.60 5.94
CA GLY A 71 5.03 -6.28 4.65
C GLY A 71 3.56 -6.57 4.32
N LEU A 72 3.32 -6.96 3.06
CA LEU A 72 2.04 -7.54 2.65
C LEU A 72 1.87 -8.91 3.36
N LYS A 73 0.84 -9.01 4.20
CA LYS A 73 0.48 -10.21 4.97
C LYS A 73 -0.45 -11.13 4.19
N GLU A 74 -1.43 -10.57 3.50
CA GLU A 74 -2.44 -11.30 2.73
C GLU A 74 -2.96 -10.44 1.56
N GLY A 75 -3.54 -11.09 0.55
CA GLY A 75 -4.13 -10.43 -0.62
C GLY A 75 -3.38 -10.67 -1.93
N ASN A 76 -3.92 -10.12 -3.02
CA ASN A 76 -3.53 -10.43 -4.41
C ASN A 76 -3.06 -9.22 -5.22
N ILE A 77 -2.96 -8.02 -4.62
CA ILE A 77 -2.57 -6.79 -5.34
C ILE A 77 -1.05 -6.56 -5.41
N GLY A 78 -0.24 -7.38 -4.72
CA GLY A 78 1.21 -7.18 -4.57
C GLY A 78 1.58 -5.93 -3.76
N ASP A 79 2.85 -5.80 -3.40
CA ASP A 79 3.33 -4.71 -2.54
C ASP A 79 3.83 -3.50 -3.35
N SER A 80 2.95 -2.51 -3.55
CA SER A 80 3.31 -1.21 -4.14
C SER A 80 3.58 -0.11 -3.09
N PHE A 81 3.64 -0.46 -1.80
CA PHE A 81 4.05 0.48 -0.75
C PHE A 81 5.57 0.45 -0.48
N ILE A 82 6.32 -0.46 -1.10
CA ILE A 82 7.75 -0.63 -0.83
C ILE A 82 8.57 0.66 -0.92
N GLY A 83 8.29 1.53 -1.89
CA GLY A 83 8.96 2.83 -2.00
C GLY A 83 8.40 3.90 -1.05
N SER A 84 7.21 3.72 -0.49
CA SER A 84 6.58 4.69 0.42
C SER A 84 6.98 4.49 1.88
N ARG A 85 7.50 3.32 2.24
CA ARG A 85 7.94 3.03 3.61
C ARG A 85 9.01 4.02 4.06
N ASN A 86 8.88 4.51 5.29
CA ASN A 86 9.77 5.48 5.93
C ASN A 86 9.83 6.86 5.27
N MET A 87 8.96 7.16 4.30
CA MET A 87 8.86 8.48 3.68
C MET A 87 7.93 9.39 4.47
N THR A 88 8.22 10.70 4.49
CA THR A 88 7.33 11.72 5.04
C THR A 88 6.18 12.01 4.08
N PHE A 89 5.03 12.41 4.62
CA PHE A 89 3.89 12.80 3.80
C PHE A 89 4.20 14.11 3.08
N SER A 90 3.96 14.14 1.77
CA SER A 90 4.23 15.29 0.91
C SER A 90 2.94 15.79 0.30
N THR A 91 2.78 17.10 0.19
CA THR A 91 1.67 17.77 -0.49
C THR A 91 2.24 18.89 -1.36
N ARG A 92 1.49 19.41 -2.34
CA ARG A 92 1.98 20.43 -3.29
C ARG A 92 2.68 21.64 -2.62
N ASP A 93 2.16 22.09 -1.48
CA ASP A 93 2.67 23.18 -0.65
C ASP A 93 3.83 22.78 0.29
N ARG A 94 4.17 21.50 0.39
CA ARG A 94 5.29 20.96 1.20
C ARG A 94 5.97 19.82 0.43
N ASP A 95 6.57 20.17 -0.71
CA ASP A 95 7.04 19.21 -1.72
C ASP A 95 8.54 19.38 -2.01
N HIS A 96 9.39 18.77 -1.18
CA HIS A 96 10.85 18.94 -1.30
C HIS A 96 11.43 18.43 -2.63
N ASN A 97 10.87 17.34 -3.17
CA ASN A 97 11.35 16.65 -4.38
C ASN A 97 10.43 16.83 -5.59
N LYS A 98 9.43 17.73 -5.51
CA LYS A 98 8.44 18.01 -6.56
C LYS A 98 7.55 16.80 -6.93
N MET A 99 7.45 15.78 -6.06
CA MET A 99 6.67 14.58 -6.33
C MET A 99 5.16 14.85 -6.21
N ALA A 100 4.73 15.51 -5.14
CA ALA A 100 3.30 15.81 -4.96
C ALA A 100 2.77 16.71 -6.09
N THR A 101 3.60 17.63 -6.57
CA THR A 101 3.30 18.52 -7.70
C THR A 101 3.17 17.74 -9.01
N LYS A 102 4.06 16.77 -9.28
CA LYS A 102 4.04 15.96 -10.51
C LYS A 102 2.94 14.91 -10.52
N HIS A 103 2.65 14.32 -9.37
CA HIS A 103 1.72 13.20 -9.21
C HIS A 103 0.31 13.63 -8.79
N HIS A 104 0.08 14.94 -8.67
CA HIS A 104 -1.23 15.57 -8.40
C HIS A 104 -1.95 14.98 -7.17
N GLY A 105 -1.20 14.68 -6.11
CA GLY A 105 -1.73 14.06 -4.91
C GLY A 105 -0.89 14.32 -3.67
N GLY A 106 -1.50 14.19 -2.50
CA GLY A 106 -0.79 14.09 -1.23
C GLY A 106 -0.49 12.64 -0.90
N TRP A 107 0.79 12.28 -0.73
CA TRP A 107 1.20 10.90 -0.50
C TRP A 107 2.57 10.79 0.17
N TRP A 108 2.91 9.57 0.59
CA TRP A 108 4.26 9.19 1.03
C TRP A 108 5.13 8.86 -0.18
N TYR A 109 5.61 9.90 -0.87
CA TYR A 109 6.40 9.75 -2.09
C TYR A 109 7.87 9.45 -1.82
N SER A 110 8.50 8.73 -2.75
CA SER A 110 9.95 8.57 -2.89
C SER A 110 10.34 8.51 -4.37
N ASN A 111 11.64 8.36 -4.63
CA ASN A 111 12.15 8.18 -5.99
C ASN A 111 11.78 6.81 -6.60
N ASP A 112 11.26 5.86 -5.81
CA ASP A 112 10.69 4.58 -6.27
C ASP A 112 9.22 4.47 -5.85
N SER A 113 8.45 5.56 -5.96
CA SER A 113 7.01 5.53 -5.70
C SER A 113 6.30 4.59 -6.66
N ARG A 114 5.64 3.57 -6.09
CA ARG A 114 4.91 2.52 -6.84
C ARG A 114 3.39 2.61 -6.66
N SER A 115 2.90 3.55 -5.87
CA SER A 115 1.48 3.80 -5.66
C SER A 115 1.19 5.29 -5.54
N ASN A 116 -0.03 5.66 -5.90
CA ASN A 116 -0.61 6.98 -5.66
C ASN A 116 -2.13 6.81 -5.60
N LEU A 117 -2.71 6.60 -4.42
CA LEU A 117 -4.16 6.42 -4.28
C LEU A 117 -4.91 7.75 -4.14
N ASN A 118 -4.17 8.86 -4.04
CA ASN A 118 -4.69 10.24 -3.95
C ASN A 118 -4.34 11.05 -5.21
N GLY A 119 -4.15 10.37 -6.35
CA GLY A 119 -3.76 11.02 -7.61
C GLY A 119 -4.91 11.75 -8.30
N ASN A 120 -4.63 12.21 -9.51
CA ASN A 120 -5.57 12.91 -10.38
C ASN A 120 -6.79 12.03 -10.73
N GLY A 121 -7.93 12.33 -10.10
CA GLY A 121 -9.20 11.64 -10.29
C GLY A 121 -9.85 11.82 -11.67
N MET A 122 -9.32 12.70 -12.53
CA MET A 122 -9.81 12.86 -13.92
C MET A 122 -9.26 11.78 -14.88
N ARG A 123 -8.31 10.95 -14.42
CA ARG A 123 -7.78 9.84 -15.20
C ARG A 123 -8.68 8.61 -15.03
N HIS A 124 -9.00 7.94 -16.14
CA HIS A 124 -9.83 6.73 -16.13
C HIS A 124 -9.19 5.62 -16.97
N GLY A 125 -8.91 4.46 -16.35
CA GLY A 125 -8.31 3.32 -17.05
C GLY A 125 -6.92 3.64 -17.60
N PRO A 126 -6.50 3.02 -18.72
CA PRO A 126 -5.21 3.31 -19.36
C PRO A 126 -5.13 4.76 -19.81
N TYR A 127 -4.03 5.45 -19.50
CA TYR A 127 -3.82 6.84 -19.89
C TYR A 127 -2.37 7.11 -20.31
N TYR A 128 -2.16 8.19 -21.07
CA TYR A 128 -0.83 8.67 -21.44
C TYR A 128 -0.47 9.93 -20.64
N SER A 129 0.75 9.96 -20.13
CA SER A 129 1.33 11.08 -19.40
C SER A 129 2.86 10.98 -19.37
N ILE A 130 3.55 12.11 -19.20
CA ILE A 130 5.01 12.14 -18.99
C ILE A 130 5.35 11.58 -17.60
N VAL A 131 4.47 11.79 -16.62
CA VAL A 131 4.59 11.29 -15.24
C VAL A 131 3.28 10.60 -14.84
N PRO A 132 3.31 9.47 -14.12
CA PRO A 132 2.09 8.78 -13.72
C PRO A 132 1.38 9.58 -12.62
N ASP A 133 0.39 10.39 -13.00
CA ASP A 133 -0.32 11.30 -12.10
C ASP A 133 -1.71 10.81 -11.70
N GLY A 134 -2.19 9.70 -12.26
CA GLY A 134 -3.49 9.12 -11.93
C GLY A 134 -3.51 8.38 -10.58
N VAL A 135 -4.61 7.67 -10.34
CA VAL A 135 -4.84 6.86 -9.15
C VAL A 135 -4.34 5.44 -9.42
N TYR A 136 -3.14 5.08 -8.95
CA TYR A 136 -2.50 3.84 -9.42
C TYR A 136 -1.91 2.98 -8.31
N TRP A 137 -1.80 1.70 -8.64
CA TRP A 137 -1.10 0.68 -7.88
C TRP A 137 -0.29 -0.21 -8.83
N LYS A 138 1.04 -0.04 -8.85
CA LYS A 138 1.92 -0.58 -9.89
C LYS A 138 1.80 -2.08 -10.07
N SER A 139 1.75 -2.85 -8.98
CA SER A 139 1.68 -4.31 -9.03
C SER A 139 0.30 -4.86 -9.41
N PHE A 140 -0.73 -4.02 -9.50
CA PHE A 140 -2.08 -4.44 -9.91
C PHE A 140 -2.32 -4.14 -11.40
N ARG A 141 -2.19 -2.87 -11.82
CA ARG A 141 -2.45 -2.44 -13.22
C ARG A 141 -1.34 -1.61 -13.86
N GLY A 142 -0.19 -1.47 -13.19
CA GLY A 142 0.88 -0.57 -13.62
C GLY A 142 0.63 0.87 -13.17
N VAL A 143 1.53 1.77 -13.57
CA VAL A 143 1.51 3.18 -13.13
C VAL A 143 0.71 4.09 -14.08
N TYR A 144 0.49 3.66 -15.33
CA TYR A 144 -0.27 4.39 -16.36
C TYR A 144 -1.69 3.85 -16.55
N TYR A 145 -2.24 3.23 -15.51
CA TYR A 145 -3.65 2.85 -15.42
C TYR A 145 -4.23 3.51 -14.17
N SER A 146 -5.27 4.32 -14.33
CA SER A 146 -5.99 4.94 -13.22
C SER A 146 -7.17 4.05 -12.81
N LEU A 147 -7.23 3.73 -11.53
CA LEU A 147 -8.20 2.82 -10.94
C LEU A 147 -9.59 3.48 -10.84
N GLU A 148 -10.63 2.66 -10.85
CA GLU A 148 -12.02 3.12 -10.74
C GLU A 148 -12.36 3.49 -9.29
N ALA A 149 -11.94 2.63 -8.35
CA ALA A 149 -12.19 2.85 -6.94
C ALA A 149 -11.03 2.30 -6.11
N THR A 150 -10.75 2.98 -5.01
CA THR A 150 -9.80 2.50 -4.01
C THR A 150 -10.35 2.79 -2.61
N LYS A 151 -9.96 1.96 -1.65
CA LYS A 151 -10.31 2.13 -0.25
C LYS A 151 -9.12 1.75 0.59
N MET A 152 -8.78 2.58 1.57
CA MET A 152 -7.85 2.25 2.64
C MET A 152 -8.64 2.07 3.93
N ALA A 153 -8.32 1.05 4.71
CA ALA A 153 -8.98 0.83 6.00
C ALA A 153 -8.00 0.30 7.03
N VAL A 154 -8.18 0.71 8.28
CA VAL A 154 -7.26 0.36 9.38
C VAL A 154 -8.01 -0.32 10.50
N ARG A 155 -7.45 -1.43 10.97
CA ARG A 155 -7.98 -2.16 12.14
C ARG A 155 -6.87 -2.62 13.08
N PRO A 156 -7.19 -2.85 14.36
CA PRO A 156 -6.31 -3.52 15.30
C PRO A 156 -5.79 -4.87 14.79
N MET A 157 -4.48 -5.11 14.95
CA MET A 157 -3.94 -6.46 14.82
C MET A 157 -4.37 -7.29 16.02
N HIS A 158 -4.89 -8.50 15.79
CA HIS A 158 -5.12 -9.47 16.84
C HIS A 158 -3.76 -9.96 17.36
N MET A 159 -3.34 -9.43 18.51
CA MET A 159 -2.17 -9.92 19.21
C MET A 159 -2.58 -11.19 19.97
N PRO A 160 -1.99 -12.36 19.69
CA PRO A 160 -2.21 -13.53 20.52
C PRO A 160 -1.84 -13.17 21.96
N LYS A 161 -2.72 -13.45 22.92
CA LYS A 161 -2.33 -13.39 24.34
C LYS A 161 -1.17 -14.35 24.50
N THR A 162 0.02 -13.83 24.81
CA THR A 162 1.14 -14.67 25.23
C THR A 162 0.72 -15.41 26.49
N THR A 163 0.29 -16.67 26.34
CA THR A 163 0.25 -17.59 27.46
C THR A 163 1.69 -17.86 27.83
N SER A 164 2.14 -17.23 28.92
CA SER A 164 3.38 -17.55 29.59
C SER A 164 3.32 -19.02 30.03
N SER A 165 3.83 -19.93 29.18
CA SER A 165 4.11 -21.28 29.62
C SER A 165 5.34 -21.23 30.52
N THR A 166 5.09 -21.25 31.83
CA THR A 166 6.11 -21.52 32.84
C THR A 166 6.73 -22.88 32.51
N LYS A 167 7.91 -22.88 31.89
CA LYS A 167 8.66 -24.10 31.59
C LYS A 167 9.20 -24.64 32.92
N ARG A 168 8.50 -25.63 33.49
CA ARG A 168 8.97 -26.38 34.65
C ARG A 168 10.18 -27.22 34.22
N THR A 169 11.35 -26.92 34.76
CA THR A 169 12.59 -27.64 34.49
C THR A 169 12.57 -29.01 35.17
N THR A 170 12.52 -30.08 34.39
CA THR A 170 12.90 -31.42 34.85
C THR A 170 14.21 -31.82 34.19
N LYS A 171 15.27 -31.97 35.00
CA LYS A 171 16.52 -32.62 34.61
C LYS A 171 16.23 -34.05 34.18
N SER A 172 16.72 -34.46 33.00
CA SER A 172 16.86 -35.86 32.65
C SER A 172 18.24 -36.10 32.05
N THR A 173 18.83 -37.19 32.50
CA THR A 173 20.24 -37.59 32.40
C THR A 173 20.39 -38.69 31.35
N THR A 174 21.44 -38.58 30.52
CA THR A 174 22.16 -39.59 29.70
C THR A 174 21.39 -40.43 28.66
N THR A 175 21.81 -40.39 27.39
CA THR A 175 22.79 -41.36 26.81
C THR A 175 22.82 -41.23 25.28
N SER A 176 24.04 -41.16 24.76
CA SER A 176 24.45 -41.15 23.35
C SER A 176 24.23 -42.49 22.65
N THR A 177 23.71 -42.48 21.42
CA THR A 177 24.02 -43.50 20.42
C THR A 177 24.11 -42.89 19.02
N THR A 178 25.30 -42.98 18.44
CA THR A 178 25.66 -42.57 17.08
C THR A 178 25.13 -43.56 16.06
N LYS A 179 24.50 -43.10 14.98
CA LYS A 179 24.43 -43.84 13.70
C LYS A 179 24.54 -42.87 12.54
N SER A 180 25.65 -43.00 11.81
CA SER A 180 25.94 -42.35 10.54
C SER A 180 25.04 -42.90 9.44
N THR A 181 24.55 -42.04 8.55
CA THR A 181 24.06 -42.44 7.23
C THR A 181 24.43 -41.38 6.21
N THR A 182 25.28 -41.79 5.28
CA THR A 182 25.75 -41.06 4.11
C THR A 182 24.63 -41.02 3.06
N THR A 183 24.32 -39.88 2.47
CA THR A 183 23.59 -39.85 1.19
C THR A 183 24.10 -38.70 0.32
N SER A 184 24.50 -39.11 -0.88
CA SER A 184 25.07 -38.38 -2.00
C SER A 184 24.14 -37.33 -2.61
N THR A 185 24.71 -36.20 -3.02
CA THR A 185 24.05 -35.11 -3.73
C THR A 185 24.25 -35.28 -5.24
N THR A 186 23.17 -35.38 -6.02
CA THR A 186 23.20 -35.26 -7.48
C THR A 186 22.58 -33.93 -7.89
N LYS A 187 23.35 -33.12 -8.62
CA LYS A 187 22.91 -31.87 -9.27
C LYS A 187 22.16 -32.21 -10.56
N THR A 188 20.97 -31.66 -10.74
CA THR A 188 20.28 -31.63 -12.03
C THR A 188 20.02 -30.18 -12.45
N THR A 189 20.59 -29.82 -13.58
CA THR A 189 20.47 -28.52 -14.26
C THR A 189 19.34 -28.62 -15.27
N THR A 190 18.36 -27.70 -15.24
CA THR A 190 17.35 -27.60 -16.30
C THR A 190 17.37 -26.20 -16.89
N LYS A 191 17.73 -26.12 -18.18
CA LYS A 191 17.55 -24.96 -19.06
C LYS A 191 16.07 -24.85 -19.43
N THR A 192 15.51 -23.65 -19.45
CA THR A 192 14.19 -23.40 -20.06
C THR A 192 14.26 -22.19 -20.98
N THR A 193 13.83 -22.45 -22.21
CA THR A 193 13.89 -21.61 -23.41
C THR A 193 12.76 -20.59 -23.43
N THR A 194 13.06 -19.36 -23.86
CA THR A 194 12.13 -18.24 -24.01
C THR A 194 11.40 -18.31 -25.35
N THR A 195 10.06 -18.18 -25.34
CA THR A 195 9.26 -17.85 -26.52
C THR A 195 8.25 -16.75 -26.18
N THR A 196 8.28 -15.67 -26.97
CA THR A 196 7.44 -14.47 -26.87
C THR A 196 6.35 -14.53 -27.96
N PRO A 197 5.10 -14.15 -27.67
CA PRO A 197 4.16 -13.73 -28.71
C PRO A 197 3.91 -12.22 -28.70
N LYS A 198 3.92 -11.67 -29.92
CA LYS A 198 3.64 -10.30 -30.35
C LYS A 198 2.13 -10.03 -30.30
N SER A 199 1.69 -8.87 -29.80
CA SER A 199 0.29 -8.43 -29.88
C SER A 199 0.17 -7.04 -30.53
N THR A 200 -0.70 -6.98 -31.51
CA THR A 200 -1.04 -5.86 -32.40
C THR A 200 -2.06 -4.90 -31.77
N SER A 201 -1.88 -3.60 -32.00
CA SER A 201 -2.72 -2.50 -31.51
C SER A 201 -3.86 -2.18 -32.49
N THR A 202 -5.10 -2.08 -31.99
CA THR A 202 -6.22 -1.43 -32.69
C THR A 202 -6.77 -0.31 -31.81
N THR A 203 -6.75 0.92 -32.34
CA THR A 203 -7.17 2.16 -31.66
C THR A 203 -8.66 2.42 -31.89
N HIS A 204 -9.44 2.63 -30.83
CA HIS A 204 -10.75 3.28 -30.91
C HIS A 204 -10.74 4.56 -30.05
N LYS A 205 -10.93 5.72 -30.71
CA LYS A 205 -11.21 7.02 -30.09
C LYS A 205 -12.71 7.15 -29.84
N MET A 206 -13.10 7.73 -28.70
CA MET A 206 -14.44 8.29 -28.42
C MET A 206 -14.38 9.23 -27.19
N PRO A 207 -15.37 10.13 -26.98
CA PRO A 207 -15.16 11.57 -26.94
C PRO A 207 -15.01 12.19 -25.54
N THR A 208 -14.40 13.37 -25.53
CA THR A 208 -14.22 14.26 -24.38
C THR A 208 -15.51 14.97 -23.98
N THR A 209 -15.92 14.80 -22.73
CA THR A 209 -16.90 15.69 -22.07
C THR A 209 -16.19 16.44 -20.94
N THR A 210 -16.10 17.75 -21.09
CA THR A 210 -15.45 18.67 -20.16
C THR A 210 -16.27 18.80 -18.87
N ARG A 211 -15.72 18.39 -17.72
CA ARG A 211 -16.26 18.76 -16.40
C ARG A 211 -15.26 19.66 -15.69
N LYS A 212 -15.76 20.80 -15.20
CA LYS A 212 -14.99 21.86 -14.54
C LYS A 212 -14.41 21.40 -13.20
N HIS A 213 -13.21 21.94 -12.95
CA HIS A 213 -12.34 21.92 -11.78
C HIS A 213 -12.97 21.62 -10.40
N ASP A 214 -12.39 20.61 -9.73
CA ASP A 214 -12.01 20.65 -8.31
C ASP A 214 -10.82 19.69 -8.09
N ASP A 215 -9.77 20.15 -7.39
CA ASP A 215 -8.49 19.45 -7.14
C ASP A 215 -8.62 18.29 -6.11
N SER A 216 -9.76 17.61 -6.03
CA SER A 216 -10.10 16.67 -4.94
C SER A 216 -10.16 15.21 -5.40
N GLY A 217 -9.03 14.62 -5.81
CA GLY A 217 -8.92 13.18 -6.06
C GLY A 217 -8.44 12.43 -4.82
N ALA A 218 -9.30 12.19 -3.83
CA ALA A 218 -8.93 11.33 -2.69
C ALA A 218 -9.98 10.22 -2.48
N HIS A 219 -9.54 8.98 -2.59
CA HIS A 219 -10.41 7.81 -2.43
C HIS A 219 -10.35 7.29 -0.98
N GLY A 220 -11.51 6.90 -0.46
CA GLY A 220 -11.86 6.77 0.97
C GLY A 220 -10.84 6.10 1.92
N PHE A 221 -10.67 6.66 3.13
CA PHE A 221 -10.02 6.01 4.28
C PHE A 221 -11.03 5.71 5.41
N LEU A 222 -11.50 4.47 5.59
CA LEU A 222 -12.45 4.15 6.66
C LEU A 222 -11.75 3.51 7.88
N PRO A 223 -11.90 4.03 9.10
CA PRO A 223 -11.71 3.23 10.31
C PRO A 223 -12.90 2.28 10.45
N PHE A 224 -12.66 1.06 10.94
CA PHE A 224 -13.63 -0.02 11.20
C PHE A 224 -13.76 -1.08 10.10
N ASP A 225 -14.01 -2.30 10.61
CA ASP A 225 -13.66 -3.61 10.06
C ASP A 225 -14.01 -3.86 8.59
N TYR A 226 -13.19 -4.73 8.00
CA TYR A 226 -13.23 -5.17 6.62
C TYR A 226 -13.23 -6.70 6.53
#